data_AF-A0A971B6X6-F1
#
_entry.id   AF-A0A971B6X6-F1
#
_cell.length_a   1.000
_cell.length_b   1.000
_cell.length_c   1.000
_cell.angle_alpha   90.00
_cell.angle_beta   90.00
_cell.angle_gamma   90.00
#
_symmetry.space_group_name_H-M   'P 1'
#
loop_
_entity.id
_entity.type
_entity.pdbx_description
1 polymer ?
#
loop_
_entity_poly.entity_id
_entity_poly.type
_entity_poly.pdbx_seq_one_letter_code
_entity_poly.pdbx_strand_id
1 'polypeptide(L)'
;MSPVAESHDDHSRPFLVRLVHTPLPDLLRLRVTGRYDTKGLLMQSGLPRALQDYALRTVLQTGLWRSERIVVARELADRMTKDLACGGPVDELVEQLESPKKAARRIRREKRRARPLAWRVAGRTVQIVQWSIAVLALAYVVYFARFLIGKPTITRNCLADLNAEAKAVPEAEAAWPIYRAALLRLKPIPEGLTVTESRGGTERTEPLDPYCFWQTNPGDKHWDTLLDYTAGIDEALDLIRQATERPRLAFYYNDPADQVVPPVYSASGSGDSLVPVVTDENPMVADLPSGHLHHLRTLAYLLRADSYRAARVGDGRSAVADVRAMIGLVRHCQDAGIFSHHVFMVAQLNLTSDTIGAILAENAHCLTDEDLTELSACLAKLDHPEDFQVRADWERAVIRDKIQRMYTDNGRGGGYLTREVSPQLICLCRPLSERPWERRIDSLPVVLLAPVLTVGRREMDRFCMRILDEAEAESRLPLWRQKDFVLDQRFCELSSLAVVRYAPAFLMMRWINQGDFLMGQFSRQRYDAVRVSIALERYRRRAGNWPQCLDQLTPDLLPALPPDRFDGGPIKYRLVERRPVLYSVGVDRVDDGGTPPDDEYACVDVWMPPSEAAERCTEACYRGDWILWPPKPR
;
A
#
# COMPACT_ATOMS: atom_id res chain seq x y z
N MET A 1 -23.69 61.36 29.82
CA MET A 1 -23.59 62.84 29.77
C MET A 1 -22.23 63.16 29.16
N SER A 2 -22.04 63.78 28.00
CA SER A 2 -22.94 64.52 27.10
C SER A 2 -22.70 64.10 25.63
N PRO A 3 -23.74 64.12 24.78
CA PRO A 3 -23.65 63.86 23.35
C PRO A 3 -23.55 65.18 22.57
N VAL A 4 -22.60 65.31 21.64
CA VAL A 4 -22.76 66.21 20.49
C VAL A 4 -22.16 65.51 19.27
N ALA A 5 -23.05 64.89 18.51
CA ALA A 5 -22.82 64.51 17.14
C ALA A 5 -23.19 65.72 16.27
N GLU A 6 -22.21 66.34 15.63
CA GLU A 6 -22.43 67.11 14.42
C GLU A 6 -21.62 66.44 13.30
N SER A 7 -22.32 65.60 12.56
CA SER A 7 -21.88 65.14 11.25
C SER A 7 -22.06 66.30 10.26
N HIS A 8 -21.03 67.12 10.09
CA HIS A 8 -20.88 67.86 8.84
C HIS A 8 -20.50 66.87 7.74
N ASP A 9 -21.51 66.28 7.10
CA ASP A 9 -21.34 65.55 5.85
C ASP A 9 -21.13 66.61 4.74
N ASP A 10 -19.86 67.00 4.56
CA ASP A 10 -19.46 67.90 3.50
C ASP A 10 -19.51 67.13 2.16
N HIS A 11 -20.67 67.17 1.50
CA HIS A 11 -20.93 66.54 0.20
C HIS A 11 -20.15 67.17 -0.97
N SER A 12 -19.32 68.19 -0.72
CA SER A 12 -18.56 68.92 -1.73
C SER A 12 -17.27 68.20 -2.21
N ARG A 13 -16.90 67.05 -1.62
CA ARG A 13 -15.64 66.35 -1.93
C ARG A 13 -15.83 65.06 -2.76
N PRO A 14 -14.88 64.72 -3.67
CA PRO A 14 -14.93 63.48 -4.45
C PRO A 14 -14.95 62.23 -3.56
N PHE A 15 -15.83 61.27 -3.88
CA PHE A 15 -16.04 60.03 -3.10
C PHE A 15 -14.75 59.25 -2.83
N LEU A 16 -13.86 59.14 -3.83
CA LEU A 16 -12.57 58.44 -3.70
C LEU A 16 -11.66 59.06 -2.65
N VAL A 17 -11.66 60.39 -2.51
CA VAL A 17 -10.87 61.09 -1.49
C VAL A 17 -11.43 60.78 -0.11
N ARG A 18 -12.76 60.80 0.06
CA ARG A 18 -13.40 60.41 1.32
C ARG A 18 -13.10 58.95 1.68
N LEU A 19 -13.12 58.04 0.71
CA LEU A 19 -12.85 56.61 0.92
C LEU A 19 -11.42 56.35 1.42
N VAL A 20 -10.41 56.90 0.73
CA VAL A 20 -8.98 56.74 1.08
C VAL A 20 -8.66 57.30 2.47
N HIS A 21 -9.40 58.32 2.90
CA HIS A 21 -9.23 59.01 4.17
C HIS A 21 -10.22 58.54 5.25
N THR A 22 -10.96 57.44 5.05
CA THR A 22 -11.86 56.91 6.09
C THR A 22 -11.13 55.94 7.04
N PRO A 23 -11.34 56.00 8.37
CA PRO A 23 -10.81 55.01 9.32
C PRO A 23 -11.36 53.61 9.07
N LEU A 24 -10.53 52.57 9.28
CA LEU A 24 -10.96 51.17 9.14
C LEU A 24 -12.19 50.81 10.00
N PRO A 25 -12.35 51.26 11.27
CA PRO A 25 -13.55 51.00 12.05
C PRO A 25 -14.84 51.62 11.48
N ASP A 26 -14.73 52.76 10.78
CA ASP A 26 -15.87 53.41 10.13
C ASP A 26 -16.23 52.66 8.83
N LEU A 27 -15.23 52.19 8.07
CA LEU A 27 -15.43 51.32 6.89
C LEU A 27 -16.07 49.99 7.25
N LEU A 28 -15.65 49.36 8.37
CA LEU A 28 -16.25 48.14 8.90
C LEU A 28 -17.72 48.34 9.35
N ARG A 29 -18.13 49.60 9.59
CA ARG A 29 -19.52 50.00 9.88
C ARG A 29 -20.23 50.56 8.66
N LEU A 30 -19.67 50.38 7.46
CA LEU A 30 -20.18 50.86 6.17
C LEU A 30 -20.37 52.40 6.10
N ARG A 31 -19.59 53.17 6.87
CA ARG A 31 -19.64 54.64 6.86
C ARG A 31 -18.39 55.22 6.21
N VAL A 32 -18.56 56.04 5.18
CA VAL A 32 -17.46 56.73 4.49
C VAL A 32 -17.30 58.15 5.01
N THR A 33 -16.51 58.31 6.07
CA THR A 33 -16.44 59.58 6.83
C THR A 33 -15.34 60.52 6.36
N GLY A 34 -14.30 60.04 5.68
CA GLY A 34 -13.17 60.89 5.23
C GLY A 34 -12.39 61.57 6.37
N ARG A 35 -12.59 61.14 7.62
CA ARG A 35 -12.06 61.78 8.84
C ARG A 35 -10.54 61.91 8.87
N TYR A 36 -9.82 61.15 8.06
CA TYR A 36 -8.37 61.19 7.93
C TYR A 36 -7.81 62.13 6.84
N ASP A 37 -8.61 63.06 6.31
CA ASP A 37 -8.18 64.07 5.33
C ASP A 37 -7.51 65.29 5.99
N THR A 38 -6.18 65.24 6.05
CA THR A 38 -5.34 66.30 6.63
C THR A 38 -5.30 67.56 5.78
N LYS A 39 -5.32 67.42 4.45
CA LYS A 39 -5.21 68.55 3.52
C LYS A 39 -6.51 69.34 3.52
N GLY A 40 -7.64 68.65 3.48
CA GLY A 40 -8.95 69.28 3.55
C GLY A 40 -9.22 69.98 4.89
N LEU A 41 -8.70 69.44 6.01
CA LEU A 41 -8.80 70.10 7.32
C LEU A 41 -8.04 71.43 7.37
N LEU A 42 -6.83 71.47 6.82
CA LEU A 42 -6.02 72.70 6.76
C LEU A 42 -6.64 73.74 5.81
N MET A 43 -7.25 73.30 4.70
CA MET A 43 -7.97 74.20 3.80
C MET A 43 -9.20 74.83 4.44
N GLN A 44 -9.91 74.09 5.31
CA GLN A 44 -11.09 74.57 6.03
C GLN A 44 -10.77 75.47 7.23
N SER A 45 -9.51 75.53 7.68
CA SER A 45 -9.09 76.31 8.86
C SER A 45 -9.03 77.83 8.63
N GLY A 46 -9.19 78.30 7.39
CA GLY A 46 -9.16 79.74 7.05
C GLY A 46 -7.77 80.39 7.05
N LEU A 47 -6.69 79.62 7.26
CA LEU A 47 -5.32 80.11 7.27
C LEU A 47 -4.87 80.65 5.89
N PRO A 48 -3.97 81.64 5.82
CA PRO A 48 -3.31 82.03 4.56
C PRO A 48 -2.55 80.86 3.92
N ARG A 49 -2.52 80.80 2.58
CA ARG A 49 -1.96 79.66 1.80
C ARG A 49 -0.53 79.29 2.20
N ALA A 50 0.32 80.27 2.50
CA ALA A 50 1.71 80.05 2.91
C ALA A 50 1.83 79.23 4.21
N LEU A 51 0.95 79.49 5.18
CA LEU A 51 0.91 78.77 6.46
C LEU A 51 0.24 77.39 6.33
N GLN A 52 -0.77 77.26 5.46
CA GLN A 52 -1.34 75.94 5.12
C GLN A 52 -0.29 75.01 4.51
N ASP A 53 0.50 75.52 3.56
CA ASP A 53 1.57 74.75 2.92
C ASP A 53 2.68 74.37 3.90
N TYR A 54 3.05 75.29 4.81
CA TYR A 54 3.99 75.00 5.88
C TYR A 54 3.47 73.90 6.83
N ALA A 55 2.22 74.00 7.29
CA ALA A 55 1.60 73.02 8.19
C ALA A 55 1.47 71.66 7.51
N LEU A 56 1.02 71.61 6.26
CA LEU A 56 0.89 70.38 5.49
C LEU A 56 2.25 69.70 5.28
N ARG A 57 3.28 70.46 4.88
CA ARG A 57 4.65 69.93 4.72
C ARG A 57 5.20 69.41 6.05
N THR A 58 4.97 70.10 7.15
CA THR A 58 5.40 69.69 8.48
C THR A 58 4.74 68.38 8.90
N VAL A 59 3.40 68.28 8.79
CA VAL A 59 2.64 67.08 9.17
C VAL A 59 3.05 65.86 8.33
N LEU A 60 3.20 66.02 7.01
CA LEU A 60 3.62 64.94 6.13
C LEU A 60 5.03 64.43 6.46
N GLN A 61 5.94 65.31 6.89
CA GLN A 61 7.32 64.96 7.27
C GLN A 61 7.43 64.32 8.66
N THR A 62 6.38 64.33 9.49
CA THR A 62 6.42 63.69 10.83
C THR A 62 6.57 62.17 10.76
N GLY A 63 6.06 61.53 9.69
CA GLY A 63 6.00 60.07 9.57
C GLY A 63 5.12 59.38 10.63
N LEU A 64 4.17 60.11 11.23
CA LEU A 64 3.19 59.59 12.19
C LEU A 64 2.05 58.84 11.47
N TRP A 65 1.20 58.11 12.21
CA TRP A 65 0.04 57.43 11.63
C TRP A 65 -1.02 58.44 11.16
N ARG A 66 -1.91 58.05 10.23
CA ARG A 66 -2.92 58.95 9.64
C ARG A 66 -3.83 59.61 10.69
N SER A 67 -4.18 58.88 11.76
CA SER A 67 -4.93 59.40 12.90
C SER A 67 -4.16 60.46 13.69
N GLU A 68 -2.87 60.20 13.98
CA GLU A 68 -1.99 61.14 14.67
C GLU A 68 -1.72 62.39 13.82
N ARG A 69 -1.58 62.26 12.50
CA ARG A 69 -1.33 63.37 11.57
C ARG A 69 -2.43 64.43 11.62
N ILE A 70 -3.68 64.05 11.79
CA ILE A 70 -4.78 65.02 11.87
C ILE A 70 -4.87 65.74 13.19
N VAL A 71 -4.60 65.03 14.29
CA VAL A 71 -4.50 65.68 15.60
C VAL A 71 -3.38 66.73 15.55
N VAL A 72 -2.22 66.38 14.98
CA VAL A 72 -1.10 67.31 14.79
C VAL A 72 -1.47 68.46 13.83
N ALA A 73 -2.16 68.18 12.72
CA ALA A 73 -2.57 69.21 11.78
C ALA A 73 -3.55 70.21 12.39
N ARG A 74 -4.49 69.73 13.22
CA ARG A 74 -5.42 70.59 13.98
C ARG A 74 -4.68 71.42 15.02
N GLU A 75 -3.79 70.81 15.81
CA GLU A 75 -2.96 71.52 16.80
C GLU A 75 -2.10 72.61 16.16
N LEU A 76 -1.52 72.35 14.97
CA LEU A 76 -0.74 73.33 14.22
C LEU A 76 -1.63 74.45 13.65
N ALA A 77 -2.80 74.10 13.12
CA ALA A 77 -3.74 75.08 12.59
C ALA A 77 -4.24 76.02 13.69
N ASP A 78 -4.69 75.48 14.83
CA ASP A 78 -5.20 76.25 15.95
C ASP A 78 -4.13 77.20 16.53
N ARG A 79 -2.87 76.73 16.60
CA ARG A 79 -1.74 77.55 17.05
C ARG A 79 -1.46 78.70 16.07
N MET A 80 -1.39 78.41 14.78
CA MET A 80 -1.14 79.44 13.76
C MET A 80 -2.27 80.46 13.68
N THR A 81 -3.53 80.02 13.86
CA THR A 81 -4.69 80.93 13.92
C THR A 81 -4.62 81.86 15.13
N LYS A 82 -4.16 81.37 16.29
CA LYS A 82 -3.93 82.21 17.48
C LYS A 82 -2.78 83.19 17.28
N ASP A 83 -1.67 82.74 16.69
CA ASP A 83 -0.51 83.58 16.42
C ASP A 83 -0.87 84.70 15.41
N LEU A 84 -1.73 84.41 14.43
CA LEU A 84 -2.31 85.40 13.50
C LEU A 84 -3.22 86.43 14.19
N ALA A 85 -4.01 86.01 15.18
CA ALA A 85 -4.90 86.91 15.94
C ALA A 85 -4.14 87.91 16.83
N CYS A 86 -2.87 87.64 17.15
CA CYS A 86 -2.00 88.52 17.95
C CYS A 86 -1.28 89.62 17.13
N GLY A 87 -1.51 89.69 15.81
CA GLY A 87 -1.32 90.93 15.04
C GLY A 87 0.04 91.16 14.36
N GLY A 88 0.58 90.18 13.64
CA GLY A 88 1.74 90.36 12.74
C GLY A 88 1.42 90.10 11.25
N PRO A 89 2.15 90.71 10.29
CA PRO A 89 2.03 90.37 8.87
C PRO A 89 2.46 88.91 8.62
N VAL A 90 1.76 88.24 7.70
CA VAL A 90 1.90 86.79 7.45
C VAL A 90 3.33 86.39 7.08
N ASP A 91 4.08 87.27 6.42
CA ASP A 91 5.44 87.01 5.94
C ASP A 91 6.47 86.99 7.09
N GLU A 92 6.33 87.85 8.11
CA GLU A 92 7.20 87.81 9.30
C GLU A 92 6.93 86.56 10.17
N LEU A 93 5.66 86.15 10.26
CA LEU A 93 5.27 84.92 10.95
C LEU A 93 5.88 83.68 10.28
N VAL A 94 5.98 83.64 8.95
CA VAL A 94 6.61 82.53 8.23
C VAL A 94 8.14 82.50 8.41
N GLU A 95 8.80 83.65 8.52
CA GLU A 95 10.24 83.73 8.78
C GLU A 95 10.64 83.32 10.21
N GLN A 96 9.79 83.59 11.20
CA GLN A 96 10.01 83.18 12.60
C GLN A 96 9.75 81.69 12.84
N LEU A 97 9.04 81.01 11.94
CA LEU A 97 8.75 79.59 12.07
C LEU A 97 9.98 78.73 11.76
N GLU A 98 10.26 77.77 12.65
CA GLU A 98 11.32 76.78 12.43
C GLU A 98 11.12 76.03 11.11
N SER A 99 12.19 75.55 10.48
CA SER A 99 12.06 74.79 9.24
C SER A 99 11.14 73.56 9.41
N PRO A 100 10.28 73.23 8.43
CA PRO A 100 9.31 72.13 8.52
C PRO A 100 9.92 70.79 8.97
N LYS A 101 11.16 70.51 8.53
CA LYS A 101 11.90 69.29 8.91
C LYS A 101 12.26 69.25 10.40
N LYS A 102 12.65 70.40 10.99
CA LYS A 102 12.99 70.48 12.42
C LYS A 102 11.74 70.36 13.29
N ALA A 103 10.68 71.10 12.95
CA ALA A 103 9.39 71.02 13.61
C ALA A 103 8.81 69.60 13.57
N ALA A 104 8.85 68.94 12.41
CA ALA A 104 8.37 67.57 12.25
C ALA A 104 9.12 66.55 13.13
N ARG A 105 10.45 66.71 13.29
CA ARG A 105 11.26 65.84 14.17
C ARG A 105 10.91 66.03 15.65
N ARG A 106 10.70 67.27 16.10
CA ARG A 106 10.28 67.57 17.48
C ARG A 106 8.92 66.95 17.78
N ILE A 107 7.92 67.23 16.94
CA ILE A 107 6.55 66.73 17.08
C ILE A 107 6.52 65.19 17.07
N ARG A 108 7.28 64.56 16.17
CA ARG A 108 7.40 63.09 16.13
C ARG A 108 7.97 62.54 17.44
N ARG A 109 8.97 63.20 18.03
CA ARG A 109 9.61 62.75 19.29
C ARG A 109 8.64 62.88 20.47
N GLU A 110 7.90 63.99 20.55
CA GLU A 110 6.90 64.24 21.58
C GLU A 110 5.73 63.24 21.50
N LYS A 111 5.11 63.10 20.32
CA LYS A 111 3.99 62.16 20.13
C LYS A 111 4.41 60.71 20.35
N ARG A 112 5.65 60.31 19.98
CA ARG A 112 6.17 58.96 20.27
C ARG A 112 6.38 58.70 21.77
N ARG A 113 6.78 59.71 22.56
CA ARG A 113 6.96 59.60 24.01
C ARG A 113 5.62 59.53 24.76
N ALA A 114 4.59 60.21 24.26
CA ALA A 114 3.25 60.23 24.83
C ALA A 114 2.42 58.95 24.55
N ARG A 115 2.95 57.96 23.82
CA ARG A 115 2.20 56.73 23.51
C ARG A 115 1.94 55.88 24.76
N PRO A 116 0.68 55.46 25.00
CA PRO A 116 0.33 54.58 26.11
C PRO A 116 1.19 53.31 26.15
N LEU A 117 1.48 52.80 27.34
CA LEU A 117 2.27 51.57 27.54
C LEU A 117 1.68 50.40 26.74
N ALA A 118 0.35 50.24 26.72
CA ALA A 118 -0.36 49.22 25.95
C ALA A 118 -0.01 49.25 24.44
N TRP A 119 0.15 50.44 23.85
CA TRP A 119 0.50 50.58 22.43
C TRP A 119 1.96 50.19 22.15
N ARG A 120 2.87 50.47 23.09
CA ARG A 120 4.27 50.05 23.01
C ARG A 120 4.40 48.54 23.18
N VAL A 121 3.61 47.94 24.06
CA VAL A 121 3.55 46.48 24.26
C VAL A 121 2.97 45.81 23.01
N ALA A 122 1.83 46.26 22.48
CA ALA A 122 1.23 45.70 21.27
C ALA A 122 2.19 45.74 20.06
N GLY A 123 2.91 46.84 19.87
CA GLY A 123 3.94 46.94 18.83
C GLY A 123 5.07 45.92 19.00
N ARG A 124 5.53 45.68 20.24
CA ARG A 124 6.53 44.65 20.54
C ARG A 124 5.96 43.24 20.36
N THR A 125 4.71 42.98 20.75
CA THR A 125 4.06 41.69 20.55
C THR A 125 3.95 41.34 19.06
N VAL A 126 3.52 42.29 18.22
CA VAL A 126 3.49 42.09 16.76
C VAL A 126 4.88 41.81 16.21
N GLN A 127 5.91 42.54 16.67
CA GLN A 127 7.29 42.28 16.27
C GLN A 127 7.76 40.88 16.69
N ILE A 128 7.45 40.44 17.91
CA ILE A 128 7.79 39.09 18.38
C ILE A 128 7.12 38.03 17.52
N VAL A 129 5.81 38.17 17.23
CA VAL A 129 5.08 37.24 16.35
C VAL A 129 5.71 37.21 14.94
N GLN A 130 6.05 38.37 14.37
CA GLN A 130 6.71 38.45 13.08
C GLN A 130 8.06 37.73 13.08
N TRP A 131 8.88 37.94 14.11
CA TRP A 131 10.16 37.25 14.27
C TRP A 131 9.97 35.75 14.45
N SER A 132 9.00 35.30 15.25
CA SER A 132 8.67 33.89 15.41
C SER A 132 8.27 33.24 14.09
N ILE A 133 7.41 33.89 13.29
CA ILE A 133 7.03 33.42 11.95
C ILE A 133 8.25 33.37 11.02
N ALA A 134 9.10 34.39 11.03
CA ALA A 134 10.32 34.42 10.22
C ALA A 134 11.30 33.29 10.59
N VAL A 135 11.46 33.00 11.89
CA VAL A 135 12.29 31.89 12.38
C VAL A 135 11.71 30.55 11.95
N LEU A 136 10.39 30.34 12.05
CA LEU A 136 9.73 29.11 11.59
C LEU A 136 9.84 28.94 10.07
N ALA A 137 9.66 30.00 9.30
CA ALA A 137 9.82 29.99 7.85
C ALA A 137 11.27 29.66 7.46
N LEU A 138 12.26 30.24 8.13
CA LEU A 138 13.67 29.93 7.90
C LEU A 138 13.98 28.47 8.25
N ALA A 139 13.49 27.97 9.38
CA ALA A 139 13.65 26.57 9.75
C ALA A 139 13.06 25.65 8.68
N TYR A 140 11.82 25.91 8.23
CA TYR A 140 11.19 25.18 7.14
C TYR A 140 12.03 25.20 5.85
N VAL A 141 12.54 26.37 5.44
CA VAL A 141 13.40 26.50 4.25
C VAL A 141 14.67 25.64 4.40
N VAL A 142 15.28 25.59 5.58
CA VAL A 142 16.45 24.74 5.85
C VAL A 142 16.09 23.25 5.75
N TYR A 143 14.98 22.81 6.35
CA TYR A 143 14.52 21.41 6.25
C TYR A 143 14.15 21.03 4.82
N PHE A 144 13.47 21.91 4.10
CA PHE A 144 13.09 21.70 2.71
C PHE A 144 14.33 21.64 1.80
N ALA A 145 15.32 22.53 2.01
CA ALA A 145 16.60 22.47 1.31
C ALA A 145 17.35 21.16 1.60
N ARG A 146 17.36 20.69 2.86
CA ARG A 146 17.92 19.38 3.22
C ARG A 146 17.24 18.25 2.46
N PHE A 147 15.92 18.24 2.37
CA PHE A 147 15.14 17.23 1.63
C PHE A 147 15.48 17.21 0.13
N LEU A 148 15.66 18.38 -0.49
CA LEU A 148 16.03 18.49 -1.90
C LEU A 148 17.47 18.05 -2.19
N ILE A 149 18.40 18.30 -1.28
CA ILE A 149 19.85 18.06 -1.48
C ILE A 149 20.26 16.66 -0.97
N GLY A 150 19.53 16.11 0.00
CA GLY A 150 19.84 14.83 0.63
C GLY A 150 19.81 13.68 -0.37
N LYS A 151 20.85 12.83 -0.34
CA LYS A 151 20.93 11.60 -1.13
C LYS A 151 20.77 10.38 -0.24
N PRO A 152 20.00 9.38 -0.67
CA PRO A 152 19.84 8.14 0.10
C PRO A 152 21.18 7.44 0.29
N THR A 153 21.30 6.71 1.40
CA THR A 153 22.48 5.90 1.70
C THR A 153 22.09 4.44 1.53
N ILE A 154 22.45 3.88 0.38
CA ILE A 154 22.23 2.48 0.02
C ILE A 154 23.45 1.70 0.51
N THR A 155 23.23 0.82 1.49
CA THR A 155 24.31 0.06 2.15
C THR A 155 24.31 -1.41 1.78
N ARG A 156 23.16 -1.95 1.34
CA ARG A 156 22.99 -3.38 1.03
C ARG A 156 22.60 -3.56 -0.43
N ASN A 157 23.21 -4.53 -1.10
CA ASN A 157 22.81 -5.01 -2.43
C ASN A 157 22.12 -6.36 -2.29
N CYS A 158 20.78 -6.33 -2.26
CA CYS A 158 19.99 -7.53 -2.04
C CYS A 158 20.03 -8.50 -3.22
N LEU A 159 20.21 -8.02 -4.47
CA LEU A 159 20.38 -8.89 -5.63
C LEU A 159 21.68 -9.71 -5.51
N ALA A 160 22.77 -9.06 -5.10
CA ALA A 160 24.03 -9.74 -4.88
C ALA A 160 23.93 -10.80 -3.77
N ASP A 161 23.23 -10.51 -2.67
CA ASP A 161 22.99 -11.45 -1.58
C ASP A 161 22.21 -12.69 -2.06
N LEU A 162 21.09 -12.50 -2.77
CA LEU A 162 20.27 -13.59 -3.30
C LEU A 162 21.06 -14.46 -4.29
N ASN A 163 21.81 -13.83 -5.19
CA ASN A 163 22.65 -14.55 -6.14
C ASN A 163 23.79 -15.30 -5.46
N ALA A 164 24.39 -14.75 -4.40
CA ALA A 164 25.44 -15.42 -3.65
C ALA A 164 24.93 -16.67 -2.94
N GLU A 165 23.75 -16.61 -2.32
CA GLU A 165 23.11 -17.75 -1.66
C GLU A 165 22.82 -18.89 -2.65
N ALA A 166 22.21 -18.56 -3.80
CA ALA A 166 21.89 -19.55 -4.82
C ALA A 166 23.14 -20.16 -5.47
N LYS A 167 24.20 -19.37 -5.70
CA LYS A 167 25.48 -19.85 -6.26
C LYS A 167 26.29 -20.70 -5.27
N ALA A 168 26.03 -20.56 -3.97
CA ALA A 168 26.69 -21.38 -2.95
C ALA A 168 26.18 -22.83 -2.93
N VAL A 169 25.04 -23.11 -3.56
CA VAL A 169 24.47 -24.47 -3.65
C VAL A 169 25.32 -25.33 -4.58
N PRO A 170 25.77 -26.53 -4.16
CA PRO A 170 26.49 -27.46 -5.04
C PRO A 170 25.66 -27.85 -6.27
N GLU A 171 26.30 -28.01 -7.43
CA GLU A 171 25.61 -28.35 -8.69
C GLU A 171 24.78 -29.65 -8.61
N ALA A 172 25.26 -30.65 -7.85
CA ALA A 172 24.53 -31.91 -7.62
C ALA A 172 23.22 -31.74 -6.84
N GLU A 173 23.08 -30.62 -6.12
CA GLU A 173 21.92 -30.27 -5.29
C GLU A 173 20.98 -29.26 -5.99
N ALA A 174 21.39 -28.70 -7.13
CA ALA A 174 20.69 -27.64 -7.84
C ALA A 174 19.60 -28.18 -8.78
N ALA A 175 18.34 -27.76 -8.57
CA ALA A 175 17.21 -28.13 -9.42
C ALA A 175 17.08 -27.27 -10.68
N TRP A 176 17.37 -25.97 -10.59
CA TRP A 176 17.11 -25.00 -11.65
C TRP A 176 17.74 -25.37 -13.01
N PRO A 177 19.00 -25.83 -13.10
CA PRO A 177 19.57 -26.24 -14.38
C PRO A 177 18.78 -27.36 -15.07
N ILE A 178 18.17 -28.27 -14.29
CA ILE A 178 17.36 -29.37 -14.80
C ILE A 178 15.97 -28.86 -15.23
N TYR A 179 15.35 -27.97 -14.45
CA TYR A 179 14.10 -27.32 -14.88
C TYR A 179 14.26 -26.55 -16.18
N ARG A 180 15.35 -25.80 -16.32
CA ARG A 180 15.70 -25.12 -17.57
C ARG A 180 15.83 -26.11 -18.72
N ALA A 181 16.52 -27.23 -18.50
CA ALA A 181 16.66 -28.27 -19.52
C ALA A 181 15.32 -28.88 -19.95
N ALA A 182 14.36 -29.00 -19.02
CA ALA A 182 12.99 -29.42 -19.32
C ALA A 182 12.24 -28.37 -20.14
N LEU A 183 12.29 -27.09 -19.72
CA LEU A 183 11.63 -25.97 -20.40
C LEU A 183 12.09 -25.81 -21.85
N LEU A 184 13.39 -26.02 -22.12
CA LEU A 184 13.95 -25.96 -23.47
C LEU A 184 13.51 -27.12 -24.38
N ARG A 185 12.99 -28.22 -23.81
CA ARG A 185 12.46 -29.38 -24.55
C ARG A 185 10.95 -29.32 -24.77
N LEU A 186 10.25 -28.37 -24.14
CA LEU A 186 8.82 -28.18 -24.35
C LEU A 186 8.55 -27.74 -25.79
N LYS A 187 7.53 -28.36 -26.40
CA LYS A 187 7.07 -28.04 -27.76
C LYS A 187 6.28 -26.73 -27.78
N PRO A 188 6.20 -26.00 -28.91
CA PRO A 188 5.31 -24.86 -29.04
C PRO A 188 3.86 -25.21 -28.70
N ILE A 189 3.12 -24.24 -28.16
CA ILE A 189 1.68 -24.37 -27.89
C ILE A 189 0.93 -24.58 -29.22
N PRO A 190 -0.12 -25.43 -29.25
CA PRO A 190 -0.97 -25.58 -30.44
C PRO A 190 -1.54 -24.25 -30.95
N GLU A 191 -1.57 -24.06 -32.27
CA GLU A 191 -2.13 -22.86 -32.90
C GLU A 191 -3.67 -22.87 -32.91
N GLY A 192 -4.29 -21.69 -32.99
CA GLY A 192 -5.74 -21.55 -33.19
C GLY A 192 -6.62 -21.73 -31.94
N LEU A 193 -6.01 -21.77 -30.76
CA LEU A 193 -6.74 -21.83 -29.48
C LEU A 193 -7.53 -20.53 -29.26
N THR A 194 -8.79 -20.66 -28.84
CA THR A 194 -9.72 -19.53 -28.66
C THR A 194 -10.57 -19.67 -27.40
N VAL A 195 -10.77 -18.58 -26.68
CA VAL A 195 -11.67 -18.48 -25.52
C VAL A 195 -12.90 -17.64 -25.87
N THR A 196 -14.06 -18.03 -25.36
CA THR A 196 -15.30 -17.27 -25.51
C THR A 196 -15.74 -16.79 -24.13
N GLU A 197 -15.72 -15.49 -23.90
CA GLU A 197 -16.19 -14.88 -22.66
C GLU A 197 -17.57 -14.25 -22.88
N SER A 198 -18.51 -14.52 -21.98
CA SER A 198 -19.81 -13.85 -21.94
C SER A 198 -19.78 -12.81 -20.81
N ARG A 199 -19.82 -11.53 -21.16
CA ARG A 199 -19.79 -10.44 -20.17
C ARG A 199 -20.94 -9.48 -20.42
N GLY A 200 -21.96 -9.52 -19.56
CA GLY A 200 -23.13 -8.65 -19.68
C GLY A 200 -24.06 -9.01 -20.85
N GLY A 201 -24.13 -10.28 -21.25
CA GLY A 201 -25.01 -10.78 -22.31
C GLY A 201 -24.45 -10.67 -23.73
N THR A 202 -23.21 -10.22 -23.90
CA THR A 202 -22.48 -10.27 -25.17
C THR A 202 -21.37 -11.32 -25.10
N GLU A 203 -21.34 -12.21 -26.09
CA GLU A 203 -20.26 -13.18 -26.27
C GLU A 203 -19.16 -12.58 -27.14
N ARG A 204 -17.91 -12.67 -26.66
CA ARG A 204 -16.73 -12.27 -27.42
C ARG A 204 -15.78 -13.46 -27.48
N THR A 205 -15.35 -13.81 -28.70
CA THR A 205 -14.36 -14.86 -28.92
C THR A 205 -13.02 -14.23 -29.26
N GLU A 206 -11.99 -14.57 -28.50
CA GLU A 206 -10.63 -14.06 -28.67
C GLU A 206 -9.62 -15.21 -28.73
N PRO A 207 -8.43 -14.99 -29.35
CA PRO A 207 -7.32 -15.92 -29.22
C PRO A 207 -7.02 -16.19 -27.74
N LEU A 208 -6.83 -17.45 -27.38
CA LEU A 208 -6.48 -17.83 -26.01
C LEU A 208 -5.06 -17.37 -25.72
N ASP A 209 -4.87 -16.65 -24.62
CA ASP A 209 -3.54 -16.29 -24.14
C ASP A 209 -2.73 -17.59 -23.87
N PRO A 210 -1.50 -17.70 -24.40
CA PRO A 210 -0.58 -18.81 -24.15
C PRO A 210 -0.44 -19.19 -22.67
N TYR A 211 -0.51 -18.22 -21.76
CA TYR A 211 -0.41 -18.41 -20.32
C TYR A 211 -1.68 -18.99 -19.70
N CYS A 212 -2.84 -18.75 -20.32
CA CYS A 212 -4.11 -19.33 -19.90
C CYS A 212 -4.25 -20.78 -20.36
N PHE A 213 -3.61 -21.18 -21.46
CA PHE A 213 -3.65 -22.57 -21.94
C PHE A 213 -3.22 -23.59 -20.88
N TRP A 214 -2.12 -23.32 -20.15
CA TRP A 214 -1.65 -24.21 -19.10
C TRP A 214 -2.62 -24.31 -17.92
N GLN A 215 -3.39 -23.26 -17.68
CA GLN A 215 -4.29 -23.15 -16.53
C GLN A 215 -5.69 -23.73 -16.79
N THR A 216 -5.93 -24.22 -18.02
CA THR A 216 -7.16 -24.92 -18.42
C THR A 216 -7.51 -26.01 -17.42
N ASN A 217 -8.74 -26.02 -16.90
CA ASN A 217 -9.23 -26.97 -15.90
C ASN A 217 -9.95 -28.16 -16.54
N PRO A 218 -10.10 -29.29 -15.82
CA PRO A 218 -10.95 -30.39 -16.26
C PRO A 218 -12.37 -29.88 -16.58
N GLY A 219 -12.87 -30.19 -17.77
CA GLY A 219 -14.19 -29.74 -18.25
C GLY A 219 -14.14 -28.52 -19.18
N ASP A 220 -13.06 -27.75 -19.16
CA ASP A 220 -12.86 -26.63 -20.08
C ASP A 220 -12.66 -27.09 -21.52
N LYS A 221 -13.01 -26.23 -22.48
CA LYS A 221 -12.95 -26.45 -23.94
C LYS A 221 -11.63 -27.06 -24.43
N HIS A 222 -10.49 -26.65 -23.86
CA HIS A 222 -9.15 -27.05 -24.31
C HIS A 222 -8.49 -28.11 -23.42
N TRP A 223 -9.23 -28.68 -22.47
CA TRP A 223 -8.66 -29.63 -21.50
C TRP A 223 -8.05 -30.85 -22.17
N ASP A 224 -8.78 -31.49 -23.08
CA ASP A 224 -8.28 -32.68 -23.77
C ASP A 224 -7.08 -32.35 -24.67
N THR A 225 -7.02 -31.14 -25.24
CA THR A 225 -5.85 -30.66 -25.99
C THR A 225 -4.61 -30.52 -25.10
N LEU A 226 -4.78 -30.10 -23.84
CA LEU A 226 -3.69 -30.07 -22.87
C LEU A 226 -3.22 -31.48 -22.51
N LEU A 227 -4.13 -32.44 -22.36
CA LEU A 227 -3.76 -33.84 -22.11
C LEU A 227 -2.99 -34.45 -23.30
N ASP A 228 -3.44 -34.20 -24.52
CA ASP A 228 -2.74 -34.65 -25.74
C ASP A 228 -1.34 -34.03 -25.85
N TYR A 229 -1.20 -32.76 -25.45
CA TYR A 229 0.10 -32.10 -25.39
C TYR A 229 1.04 -32.82 -24.41
N THR A 230 0.56 -33.19 -23.22
CA THR A 230 1.39 -33.91 -22.22
C THR A 230 1.92 -35.25 -22.71
N ALA A 231 1.12 -35.99 -23.50
CA ALA A 231 1.55 -37.25 -24.10
C ALA A 231 2.71 -37.08 -25.11
N GLY A 232 2.96 -35.86 -25.58
CA GLY A 232 4.02 -35.55 -26.52
C GLY A 232 5.33 -35.08 -25.90
N ILE A 233 5.45 -35.01 -24.56
CA ILE A 233 6.57 -34.36 -23.87
C ILE A 233 7.17 -35.21 -22.73
N ASP A 234 7.13 -36.54 -22.85
CA ASP A 234 7.62 -37.48 -21.82
C ASP A 234 9.05 -37.15 -21.33
N GLU A 235 9.98 -36.86 -22.24
CA GLU A 235 11.35 -36.49 -21.88
C GLU A 235 11.42 -35.22 -21.00
N ALA A 236 10.55 -34.24 -21.26
CA ALA A 236 10.48 -33.04 -20.44
C ALA A 236 9.87 -33.35 -19.07
N LEU A 237 8.81 -34.16 -19.03
CA LEU A 237 8.17 -34.60 -17.77
C LEU A 237 9.15 -35.36 -16.87
N ASP A 238 9.97 -36.24 -17.43
CA ASP A 238 11.01 -36.96 -16.68
C ASP A 238 12.08 -36.03 -16.11
N LEU A 239 12.49 -35.02 -16.87
CA LEU A 239 13.40 -33.99 -16.35
C LEU A 239 12.77 -33.16 -15.24
N ILE A 240 11.48 -32.83 -15.34
CA ILE A 240 10.76 -32.14 -14.26
C ILE A 240 10.75 -33.01 -13.01
N ARG A 241 10.38 -34.29 -13.11
CA ARG A 241 10.41 -35.25 -12.00
C ARG A 241 11.80 -35.34 -11.39
N GLN A 242 12.85 -35.47 -12.20
CA GLN A 242 14.23 -35.49 -11.74
C GLN A 242 14.66 -34.19 -11.03
N ALA A 243 14.25 -33.03 -11.54
CA ALA A 243 14.55 -31.74 -10.94
C ALA A 243 13.94 -31.64 -9.53
N THR A 244 12.69 -32.10 -9.37
CA THR A 244 11.96 -32.04 -8.08
C THR A 244 12.55 -32.92 -6.98
N GLU A 245 13.40 -33.89 -7.32
CA GLU A 245 14.12 -34.72 -6.36
C GLU A 245 15.33 -34.01 -5.76
N ARG A 246 15.83 -32.94 -6.41
CA ARG A 246 16.94 -32.14 -5.90
C ARG A 246 16.49 -31.37 -4.65
N PRO A 247 17.37 -31.16 -3.65
CA PRO A 247 16.99 -30.52 -2.40
C PRO A 247 16.75 -29.02 -2.54
N ARG A 248 17.45 -28.31 -3.45
CA ARG A 248 17.45 -26.85 -3.53
C ARG A 248 17.13 -26.36 -4.94
N LEU A 249 16.34 -25.29 -5.05
CA LEU A 249 16.04 -24.68 -6.34
C LEU A 249 17.31 -24.14 -7.02
N ALA A 250 18.14 -23.41 -6.28
CA ALA A 250 19.40 -22.81 -6.76
C ALA A 250 19.25 -21.87 -7.98
N PHE A 251 18.13 -21.15 -8.07
CA PHE A 251 17.91 -20.12 -9.08
C PHE A 251 18.65 -18.82 -8.71
N TYR A 252 19.33 -18.20 -9.67
CA TYR A 252 19.94 -16.88 -9.51
C TYR A 252 19.75 -16.03 -10.77
N TYR A 253 19.70 -14.71 -10.58
CA TYR A 253 19.46 -13.75 -11.66
C TYR A 253 20.70 -13.51 -12.51
N ASN A 254 20.47 -13.15 -13.77
CA ASN A 254 21.49 -12.82 -14.77
C ASN A 254 22.44 -13.97 -15.13
N ASP A 255 22.01 -15.23 -14.99
CA ASP A 255 22.68 -16.36 -15.62
C ASP A 255 22.60 -16.21 -17.15
N PRO A 256 23.72 -16.16 -17.89
CA PRO A 256 23.70 -16.14 -19.36
C PRO A 256 22.92 -17.33 -19.96
N ALA A 257 22.88 -18.47 -19.27
CA ALA A 257 22.14 -19.65 -19.72
C ALA A 257 20.61 -19.45 -19.70
N ASP A 258 20.11 -18.47 -18.94
CA ASP A 258 18.68 -18.16 -18.84
C ASP A 258 18.24 -17.07 -19.84
N GLN A 259 19.15 -16.54 -20.64
CA GLN A 259 18.87 -15.53 -21.68
C GLN A 259 18.43 -16.15 -23.00
N VAL A 260 17.64 -17.23 -22.93
CA VAL A 260 17.11 -17.97 -24.07
C VAL A 260 15.59 -17.92 -24.00
N VAL A 261 14.94 -17.76 -25.16
CA VAL A 261 13.47 -17.85 -25.27
C VAL A 261 13.11 -19.33 -25.41
N PRO A 262 12.35 -19.94 -24.48
CA PRO A 262 11.92 -21.32 -24.61
C PRO A 262 11.05 -21.51 -25.87
N PRO A 263 11.20 -22.62 -26.61
CA PRO A 263 10.38 -22.88 -27.79
C PRO A 263 8.88 -22.84 -27.52
N VAL A 264 8.48 -23.24 -26.31
CA VAL A 264 7.09 -23.21 -25.83
C VAL A 264 6.42 -21.84 -25.90
N TYR A 265 7.18 -20.74 -25.76
CA TYR A 265 6.64 -19.37 -25.84
C TYR A 265 6.89 -18.67 -27.17
N SER A 266 7.54 -19.32 -28.14
CA SER A 266 7.86 -18.74 -29.45
C SER A 266 6.62 -18.24 -30.21
N ALA A 267 5.47 -18.89 -30.04
CA ALA A 267 4.20 -18.53 -30.69
C ALA A 267 3.50 -17.31 -30.06
N SER A 268 3.86 -16.91 -28.83
CA SER A 268 3.24 -15.79 -28.13
C SER A 268 3.61 -14.41 -28.69
N GLY A 269 4.61 -14.35 -29.58
CA GLY A 269 5.13 -13.09 -30.13
C GLY A 269 5.82 -12.17 -29.12
N SER A 270 5.86 -12.55 -27.83
CA SER A 270 6.44 -11.73 -26.75
C SER A 270 7.96 -11.55 -26.86
N GLY A 271 8.67 -12.56 -27.40
CA GLY A 271 10.14 -12.53 -27.47
C GLY A 271 10.83 -12.55 -26.11
N ASP A 272 10.09 -12.82 -25.03
CA ASP A 272 10.60 -12.75 -23.66
C ASP A 272 11.51 -13.96 -23.35
N SER A 273 12.73 -13.67 -22.90
CA SER A 273 13.68 -14.66 -22.35
C SER A 273 13.09 -15.37 -21.12
N LEU A 274 13.57 -16.57 -20.77
CA LEU A 274 13.18 -17.29 -19.55
C LEU A 274 13.10 -16.37 -18.33
N VAL A 275 14.12 -15.54 -18.13
CA VAL A 275 14.09 -14.49 -17.12
C VAL A 275 14.67 -13.20 -17.71
N PRO A 276 13.94 -12.07 -17.65
CA PRO A 276 14.47 -10.79 -18.10
C PRO A 276 15.80 -10.44 -17.42
N VAL A 277 16.74 -9.91 -18.21
CA VAL A 277 18.03 -9.44 -17.68
C VAL A 277 17.81 -8.21 -16.81
N VAL A 278 18.30 -8.29 -15.58
CA VAL A 278 18.30 -7.16 -14.65
C VAL A 278 19.54 -6.33 -14.94
N THR A 279 19.34 -5.14 -15.53
CA THR A 279 20.42 -4.27 -16.02
C THR A 279 21.02 -3.37 -14.94
N ASP A 280 20.28 -3.07 -13.88
CA ASP A 280 20.78 -2.34 -12.71
C ASP A 280 21.68 -3.25 -11.87
N GLU A 281 22.83 -2.75 -11.42
CA GLU A 281 23.74 -3.49 -10.53
C GLU A 281 23.13 -3.68 -9.13
N ASN A 282 22.26 -2.76 -8.70
CA ASN A 282 21.57 -2.83 -7.40
C ASN A 282 20.11 -2.38 -7.53
N PRO A 283 19.28 -3.16 -8.24
CA PRO A 283 17.86 -2.86 -8.42
C PRO A 283 17.15 -2.84 -7.07
N MET A 284 16.02 -2.15 -7.00
CA MET A 284 15.12 -2.33 -5.86
C MET A 284 14.63 -3.77 -5.85
N VAL A 285 14.62 -4.38 -4.66
CA VAL A 285 14.22 -5.77 -4.48
C VAL A 285 12.82 -6.06 -5.01
N ALA A 286 11.90 -5.12 -4.82
CA ALA A 286 10.52 -5.24 -5.28
C ALA A 286 10.36 -5.16 -6.81
N ASP A 287 11.38 -4.69 -7.54
CA ASP A 287 11.36 -4.58 -9.01
C ASP A 287 12.00 -5.79 -9.68
N LEU A 288 12.47 -6.78 -8.92
CA LEU A 288 13.06 -7.98 -9.47
C LEU A 288 12.01 -8.78 -10.26
N PRO A 289 12.32 -9.19 -11.52
CA PRO A 289 11.37 -9.94 -12.32
C PRO A 289 11.10 -11.31 -11.72
N SER A 290 9.86 -11.78 -11.83
CA SER A 290 9.41 -13.08 -11.33
C SER A 290 9.20 -14.10 -12.45
N GLY A 291 9.89 -13.95 -13.59
CA GLY A 291 9.71 -14.80 -14.78
C GLY A 291 9.93 -16.29 -14.48
N HIS A 292 10.88 -16.63 -13.62
CA HIS A 292 11.14 -18.01 -13.22
C HIS A 292 9.95 -18.67 -12.50
N LEU A 293 9.19 -17.92 -11.70
CA LEU A 293 7.98 -18.42 -11.05
C LEU A 293 6.87 -18.73 -12.05
N HIS A 294 6.80 -17.96 -13.14
CA HIS A 294 5.87 -18.27 -14.21
C HIS A 294 6.20 -19.63 -14.84
N HIS A 295 7.48 -19.91 -15.10
CA HIS A 295 7.91 -21.20 -15.65
C HIS A 295 7.63 -22.35 -14.71
N LEU A 296 7.97 -22.22 -13.42
CA LEU A 296 7.61 -23.22 -12.41
C LEU A 296 6.09 -23.45 -12.37
N ARG A 297 5.28 -22.41 -12.62
CA ARG A 297 3.82 -22.55 -12.75
C ARG A 297 3.46 -23.51 -13.86
N THR A 298 3.97 -23.23 -15.07
CA THR A 298 3.72 -24.05 -16.25
C THR A 298 4.10 -25.51 -16.00
N LEU A 299 5.26 -25.77 -15.40
CA LEU A 299 5.69 -27.14 -15.06
C LEU A 299 4.72 -27.84 -14.11
N ALA A 300 4.21 -27.16 -13.08
CA ALA A 300 3.23 -27.73 -12.16
C ALA A 300 1.90 -28.07 -12.84
N TYR A 301 1.43 -27.22 -13.75
CA TYR A 301 0.22 -27.47 -14.53
C TYR A 301 0.38 -28.63 -15.52
N LEU A 302 1.56 -28.80 -16.10
CA LEU A 302 1.88 -29.95 -16.96
C LEU A 302 1.88 -31.25 -16.15
N LEU A 303 2.50 -31.27 -14.96
CA LEU A 303 2.44 -32.44 -14.06
C LEU A 303 1.01 -32.75 -13.63
N ARG A 304 0.19 -31.73 -13.33
CA ARG A 304 -1.24 -31.93 -13.06
C ARG A 304 -1.89 -32.62 -14.25
N ALA A 305 -1.80 -32.07 -15.45
CA ALA A 305 -2.41 -32.63 -16.64
C ALA A 305 -1.95 -34.09 -16.89
N ASP A 306 -0.66 -34.37 -16.76
CA ASP A 306 -0.13 -35.72 -16.92
C ASP A 306 -0.65 -36.69 -15.85
N SER A 307 -0.78 -36.24 -14.60
CA SER A 307 -1.33 -37.07 -13.53
C SER A 307 -2.80 -37.46 -13.78
N TYR A 308 -3.61 -36.54 -14.33
CA TYR A 308 -4.99 -36.84 -14.74
C TYR A 308 -5.02 -37.81 -15.93
N ARG A 309 -4.15 -37.61 -16.91
CA ARG A 309 -4.02 -38.50 -18.07
C ARG A 309 -3.66 -39.92 -17.64
N ALA A 310 -2.63 -40.06 -16.81
CA ALA A 310 -2.18 -41.33 -16.25
C ALA A 310 -3.28 -42.00 -15.42
N ALA A 311 -3.95 -41.25 -14.54
CA ALA A 311 -5.05 -41.78 -13.74
C ALA A 311 -6.24 -42.28 -14.59
N ARG A 312 -6.60 -41.57 -15.67
CA ARG A 312 -7.69 -41.95 -16.60
C ARG A 312 -7.42 -43.27 -17.33
N VAL A 313 -6.15 -43.57 -17.66
CA VAL A 313 -5.77 -44.83 -18.32
C VAL A 313 -5.47 -45.96 -17.35
N GLY A 314 -5.62 -45.73 -16.05
CA GLY A 314 -5.38 -46.71 -14.99
C GLY A 314 -3.92 -46.82 -14.54
N ASP A 315 -3.03 -45.93 -14.98
CA ASP A 315 -1.62 -45.87 -14.54
C ASP A 315 -1.49 -45.02 -13.27
N GLY A 316 -1.85 -45.61 -12.14
CA GLY A 316 -1.73 -44.94 -10.84
C GLY A 316 -0.28 -44.61 -10.47
N ARG A 317 0.71 -45.37 -10.96
CA ARG A 317 2.12 -45.17 -10.59
C ARG A 317 2.68 -43.88 -11.18
N SER A 318 2.43 -43.64 -12.46
CA SER A 318 2.82 -42.39 -13.11
C SER A 318 2.08 -41.19 -12.50
N ALA A 319 0.78 -41.34 -12.20
CA ALA A 319 0.02 -40.30 -11.53
C ALA A 319 0.60 -39.92 -10.15
N VAL A 320 1.02 -40.92 -9.34
CA VAL A 320 1.70 -40.67 -8.06
C VAL A 320 3.08 -40.04 -8.26
N ALA A 321 3.83 -40.44 -9.28
CA ALA A 321 5.13 -39.83 -9.60
C ALA A 321 4.99 -38.33 -9.93
N ASP A 322 3.94 -37.94 -10.64
CA ASP A 322 3.65 -36.53 -10.94
C ASP A 322 3.23 -35.74 -9.72
N VAL A 323 2.32 -36.29 -8.92
CA VAL A 323 1.92 -35.65 -7.65
C VAL A 323 3.13 -35.48 -6.72
N ARG A 324 4.03 -36.48 -6.66
CA ARG A 324 5.29 -36.39 -5.90
C ARG A 324 6.18 -35.27 -6.44
N ALA A 325 6.24 -35.10 -7.76
CA ALA A 325 6.97 -34.01 -8.38
C ALA A 325 6.34 -32.64 -8.08
N MET A 326 5.00 -32.53 -8.09
CA MET A 326 4.28 -31.32 -7.68
C MET A 326 4.59 -30.94 -6.22
N ILE A 327 4.62 -31.92 -5.31
CA ILE A 327 5.06 -31.73 -3.91
C ILE A 327 6.52 -31.22 -3.85
N GLY A 328 7.41 -31.73 -4.70
CA GLY A 328 8.79 -31.24 -4.79
C GLY A 328 8.89 -29.77 -5.25
N LEU A 329 8.05 -29.35 -6.20
CA LEU A 329 7.94 -27.93 -6.60
C LEU A 329 7.51 -27.03 -5.44
N VAL A 330 6.55 -27.48 -4.62
CA VAL A 330 6.13 -26.76 -3.42
C VAL A 330 7.33 -26.54 -2.48
N ARG A 331 8.13 -27.58 -2.22
CA ARG A 331 9.32 -27.51 -1.36
C ARG A 331 10.38 -26.51 -1.86
N HIS A 332 10.63 -26.49 -3.17
CA HIS A 332 11.59 -25.54 -3.76
C HIS A 332 11.19 -24.08 -3.58
N CYS A 333 9.89 -23.80 -3.51
CA CYS A 333 9.37 -22.45 -3.32
C CYS A 333 9.39 -22.02 -1.85
N GLN A 334 9.33 -22.98 -0.93
CA GLN A 334 9.44 -22.75 0.51
C GLN A 334 10.84 -22.22 0.90
N ASP A 335 11.89 -22.74 0.28
CA ASP A 335 13.28 -22.42 0.61
C ASP A 335 13.76 -21.04 0.12
N ALA A 336 13.00 -20.37 -0.75
CA ALA A 336 13.46 -19.20 -1.48
C ALA A 336 13.42 -17.88 -0.67
N GLY A 337 12.72 -17.82 0.47
CA GLY A 337 12.72 -16.66 1.36
C GLY A 337 12.14 -15.36 0.76
N ILE A 338 11.39 -15.46 -0.33
CA ILE A 338 10.79 -14.33 -1.08
C ILE A 338 9.25 -14.46 -1.07
N PHE A 339 8.52 -13.37 -0.80
CA PHE A 339 7.04 -13.40 -0.73
C PHE A 339 6.36 -13.93 -2.00
N SER A 340 6.82 -13.53 -3.18
CA SER A 340 6.26 -14.05 -4.44
C SER A 340 6.41 -15.56 -4.58
N HIS A 341 7.45 -16.16 -3.99
CA HIS A 341 7.60 -17.61 -3.93
C HIS A 341 6.65 -18.23 -2.91
N HIS A 342 6.38 -17.55 -1.79
CA HIS A 342 5.39 -18.02 -0.81
C HIS A 342 3.97 -18.02 -1.39
N VAL A 343 3.52 -16.93 -2.02
CA VAL A 343 2.20 -16.89 -2.69
C VAL A 343 2.13 -17.95 -3.79
N PHE A 344 3.22 -18.14 -4.53
CA PHE A 344 3.32 -19.20 -5.52
C PHE A 344 3.23 -20.60 -4.88
N MET A 345 3.95 -20.84 -3.77
CA MET A 345 3.92 -22.09 -3.02
C MET A 345 2.51 -22.44 -2.55
N VAL A 346 1.80 -21.47 -1.97
CA VAL A 346 0.39 -21.59 -1.55
C VAL A 346 -0.50 -22.00 -2.73
N ALA A 347 -0.37 -21.32 -3.87
CA ALA A 347 -1.12 -21.65 -5.07
C ALA A 347 -0.81 -23.08 -5.57
N GLN A 348 0.46 -23.50 -5.54
CA GLN A 348 0.84 -24.85 -5.94
C GLN A 348 0.40 -25.93 -4.96
N LEU A 349 0.35 -25.62 -3.67
CA LEU A 349 -0.22 -26.53 -2.68
C LEU A 349 -1.71 -26.76 -2.94
N ASN A 350 -2.46 -25.70 -3.25
CA ASN A 350 -3.87 -25.82 -3.63
C ASN A 350 -4.02 -26.68 -4.89
N LEU A 351 -3.25 -26.37 -5.95
CA LEU A 351 -3.28 -27.14 -7.19
C LEU A 351 -2.98 -28.63 -6.95
N THR A 352 -1.98 -28.93 -6.14
CA THR A 352 -1.59 -30.31 -5.78
C THR A 352 -2.69 -30.99 -4.97
N SER A 353 -3.26 -30.29 -3.99
CA SER A 353 -4.33 -30.81 -3.13
C SER A 353 -5.59 -31.14 -3.95
N ASP A 354 -5.99 -30.21 -4.82
CA ASP A 354 -7.15 -30.38 -5.71
C ASP A 354 -6.92 -31.56 -6.68
N THR A 355 -5.69 -31.71 -7.20
CA THR A 355 -5.30 -32.82 -8.09
C THR A 355 -5.40 -34.17 -7.38
N ILE A 356 -4.84 -34.31 -6.18
CA ILE A 356 -4.95 -35.53 -5.38
C ILE A 356 -6.42 -35.82 -5.05
N GLY A 357 -7.15 -34.80 -4.60
CA GLY A 357 -8.56 -34.91 -4.25
C GLY A 357 -9.41 -35.42 -5.40
N ALA A 358 -9.18 -34.93 -6.62
CA ALA A 358 -9.89 -35.34 -7.82
C ALA A 358 -9.53 -36.77 -8.25
N ILE A 359 -8.24 -37.14 -8.24
CA ILE A 359 -7.81 -38.51 -8.54
C ILE A 359 -8.48 -39.49 -7.56
N LEU A 360 -8.53 -39.15 -6.26
CA LEU A 360 -9.22 -39.97 -5.25
C LEU A 360 -10.75 -40.00 -5.41
N ALA A 361 -11.36 -38.93 -5.93
CA ALA A 361 -12.80 -38.88 -6.12
C ALA A 361 -13.26 -39.67 -7.36
N GLU A 362 -12.49 -39.60 -8.45
CA GLU A 362 -12.89 -40.10 -9.77
C GLU A 362 -12.17 -41.39 -10.16
N ASN A 363 -10.89 -41.51 -9.82
CA ASN A 363 -9.99 -42.54 -10.32
C ASN A 363 -9.33 -43.34 -9.19
N ALA A 364 -9.91 -43.39 -7.98
CA ALA A 364 -9.30 -44.05 -6.82
C ALA A 364 -8.86 -45.50 -7.11
N HIS A 365 -9.58 -46.19 -7.98
CA HIS A 365 -9.34 -47.58 -8.37
C HIS A 365 -8.00 -47.80 -9.09
N CYS A 366 -7.39 -46.77 -9.69
CA CYS A 366 -6.09 -46.89 -10.34
C CYS A 366 -4.91 -46.91 -9.34
N LEU A 367 -5.13 -46.40 -8.12
CA LEU A 367 -4.10 -46.32 -7.09
C LEU A 367 -4.03 -47.63 -6.30
N THR A 368 -2.83 -48.12 -6.02
CA THR A 368 -2.62 -49.25 -5.10
C THR A 368 -2.54 -48.81 -3.63
N ASP A 369 -2.56 -49.76 -2.70
CA ASP A 369 -2.37 -49.44 -1.28
C ASP A 369 -0.96 -48.93 -0.97
N GLU A 370 0.03 -49.35 -1.77
CA GLU A 370 1.39 -48.85 -1.73
C GLU A 370 1.43 -47.38 -2.20
N ASP A 371 0.76 -47.06 -3.31
CA ASP A 371 0.66 -45.70 -3.84
C ASP A 371 0.00 -44.75 -2.83
N LEU A 372 -1.11 -45.16 -2.20
CA LEU A 372 -1.77 -44.37 -1.15
C LEU A 372 -0.87 -44.15 0.08
N THR A 373 -0.04 -45.15 0.41
CA THR A 373 0.92 -45.05 1.52
C THR A 373 2.07 -44.11 1.15
N GLU A 374 2.55 -44.15 -0.09
CA GLU A 374 3.57 -43.23 -0.62
C GLU A 374 3.06 -41.79 -0.65
N LEU A 375 1.84 -41.55 -1.15
CA LEU A 375 1.22 -40.21 -1.15
C LEU A 375 1.11 -39.65 0.27
N SER A 376 0.68 -40.47 1.23
CA SER A 376 0.61 -40.08 2.64
C SER A 376 1.99 -39.71 3.20
N ALA A 377 3.02 -40.51 2.89
CA ALA A 377 4.40 -40.24 3.31
C ALA A 377 5.00 -38.99 2.64
N CYS A 378 4.68 -38.74 1.37
CA CYS A 378 5.12 -37.55 0.65
C CYS A 378 4.48 -36.29 1.21
N LEU A 379 3.17 -36.30 1.48
CA LEU A 379 2.48 -35.19 2.13
C LEU A 379 3.03 -34.95 3.53
N ALA A 380 3.36 -35.99 4.30
CA ALA A 380 3.93 -35.84 5.64
C ALA A 380 5.27 -35.07 5.66
N LYS A 381 6.01 -35.02 4.55
CA LYS A 381 7.23 -34.18 4.42
C LYS A 381 6.93 -32.69 4.41
N LEU A 382 5.68 -32.31 4.12
CA LEU A 382 5.15 -30.95 4.20
C LEU A 382 4.36 -30.74 5.49
N ASP A 383 4.50 -31.57 6.53
CA ASP A 383 3.67 -31.46 7.76
C ASP A 383 4.32 -30.60 8.85
N HIS A 384 5.47 -29.94 8.58
CA HIS A 384 6.12 -29.14 9.61
C HIS A 384 5.28 -27.89 9.93
N PRO A 385 5.02 -27.59 11.22
CA PRO A 385 4.20 -26.43 11.62
C PRO A 385 4.71 -25.08 11.10
N GLU A 386 5.99 -24.99 10.73
CA GLU A 386 6.64 -23.79 10.21
C GLU A 386 6.51 -23.66 8.67
N ASP A 387 6.16 -24.74 7.95
CA ASP A 387 6.16 -24.77 6.48
C ASP A 387 5.08 -23.87 5.86
N PHE A 388 4.00 -23.63 6.60
CA PHE A 388 2.88 -22.78 6.18
C PHE A 388 2.76 -21.51 7.02
N GLN A 389 3.73 -21.26 7.92
CA GLN A 389 3.77 -20.01 8.64
C GLN A 389 4.29 -18.92 7.72
N VAL A 390 3.54 -17.83 7.66
CA VAL A 390 3.94 -16.65 6.89
C VAL A 390 5.12 -16.00 7.60
N ARG A 391 6.29 -16.07 6.98
CA ARG A 391 7.52 -15.42 7.47
C ARG A 391 7.64 -14.06 6.82
N ALA A 392 7.63 -12.99 7.62
CA ALA A 392 7.76 -11.64 7.11
C ALA A 392 9.21 -11.25 6.72
N ASP A 393 10.13 -12.21 6.58
CA ASP A 393 11.55 -11.96 6.36
C ASP A 393 11.83 -11.18 5.08
N TRP A 394 11.04 -11.46 4.04
CA TRP A 394 11.11 -10.73 2.79
C TRP A 394 10.52 -9.33 2.88
N GLU A 395 9.36 -9.18 3.51
CA GLU A 395 8.69 -7.91 3.80
C GLU A 395 9.67 -7.01 4.53
N ARG A 396 10.37 -7.55 5.54
CA ARG A 396 11.43 -6.85 6.25
C ARG A 396 12.56 -6.44 5.31
N ALA A 397 13.03 -7.32 4.42
CA ALA A 397 14.07 -7.00 3.45
C ALA A 397 13.65 -5.91 2.45
N VAL A 398 12.45 -6.00 1.88
CA VAL A 398 11.86 -5.02 0.95
C VAL A 398 11.65 -3.68 1.63
N ILE A 399 11.04 -3.65 2.82
CA ILE A 399 10.82 -2.42 3.57
C ILE A 399 12.15 -1.76 3.93
N ARG A 400 13.15 -2.54 4.38
CA ARG A 400 14.48 -2.01 4.67
C ARG A 400 15.19 -1.50 3.42
N ASP A 401 15.03 -2.18 2.28
CA ASP A 401 15.55 -1.72 0.98
C ASP A 401 14.89 -0.38 0.55
N LYS A 402 13.57 -0.26 0.71
CA LYS A 402 12.83 0.99 0.48
C LYS A 402 13.30 2.09 1.43
N ILE A 403 13.44 1.81 2.72
CA ILE A 403 13.92 2.78 3.71
C ILE A 403 15.33 3.27 3.36
N GLN A 404 16.27 2.41 2.97
CA GLN A 404 17.62 2.85 2.58
C GLN A 404 17.63 3.72 1.31
N ARG A 405 16.69 3.47 0.38
CA ARG A 405 16.51 4.24 -0.86
C ARG A 405 15.75 5.55 -0.68
N MET A 406 15.03 5.71 0.43
CA MET A 406 14.23 6.90 0.74
C MET A 406 14.87 7.82 1.79
N TYR A 407 15.75 7.30 2.65
CA TYR A 407 16.33 8.05 3.76
C TYR A 407 17.85 8.19 3.62
N THR A 408 18.35 9.35 4.04
CA THR A 408 19.78 9.51 4.37
C THR A 408 20.16 8.62 5.56
N ASP A 409 21.44 8.32 5.75
CA ASP A 409 21.96 7.73 6.99
C ASP A 409 23.08 8.60 7.56
N ASN A 410 23.04 8.86 8.86
CA ASN A 410 24.06 9.58 9.61
C ASN A 410 25.09 8.66 10.30
N GLY A 411 25.04 7.35 10.03
CA GLY A 411 25.93 6.34 10.61
C GLY A 411 25.56 5.91 12.03
N ARG A 412 24.51 6.53 12.63
CA ARG A 412 23.91 6.12 13.92
C ARG A 412 22.50 5.54 13.73
N GLY A 413 22.15 5.19 12.49
CA GLY A 413 20.81 4.77 12.06
C GLY A 413 19.80 5.93 11.99
N GLY A 414 20.21 7.15 12.34
CA GLY A 414 19.40 8.35 12.15
C GLY A 414 19.44 8.81 10.70
N GLY A 415 18.43 9.55 10.27
CA GLY A 415 18.30 9.95 8.88
C GLY A 415 17.01 10.70 8.65
N TYR A 416 16.98 11.48 7.58
CA TYR A 416 15.79 12.21 7.15
C TYR A 416 15.42 11.82 5.72
N LEU A 417 14.13 11.94 5.43
CA LEU A 417 13.54 11.60 4.13
C LEU A 417 14.15 12.46 3.02
N THR A 418 14.39 11.87 1.85
CA THR A 418 14.91 12.54 0.66
C THR A 418 13.83 12.69 -0.41
N ARG A 419 14.07 13.53 -1.42
CA ARG A 419 13.17 13.69 -2.58
C ARG A 419 12.97 12.40 -3.40
N GLU A 420 13.83 11.41 -3.24
CA GLU A 420 13.77 10.14 -3.99
C GLU A 420 12.57 9.28 -3.57
N VAL A 421 11.83 9.68 -2.53
CA VAL A 421 10.47 9.17 -2.26
C VAL A 421 9.47 9.53 -3.38
N SER A 422 9.74 10.57 -4.18
CA SER A 422 8.75 11.15 -5.10
C SER A 422 8.32 10.23 -6.26
N PRO A 423 9.18 9.44 -6.94
CA PRO A 423 8.73 8.45 -7.92
C PRO A 423 7.89 7.34 -7.28
N GLN A 424 8.22 6.95 -6.05
CA GLN A 424 7.49 5.93 -5.28
C GLN A 424 6.13 6.45 -4.77
N LEU A 425 6.03 7.75 -4.44
CA LEU A 425 4.77 8.45 -4.13
C LEU A 425 3.87 8.60 -5.36
N ILE A 426 4.42 8.98 -6.51
CA ILE A 426 3.66 9.23 -7.75
C ILE A 426 2.97 7.96 -8.26
N CYS A 427 3.60 6.79 -8.11
CA CYS A 427 3.01 5.51 -8.50
C CYS A 427 1.84 5.07 -7.59
N LEU A 428 1.68 5.69 -6.42
CA LEU A 428 0.75 5.26 -5.36
C LEU A 428 -0.31 6.30 -4.99
N CYS A 429 -0.17 7.56 -5.42
CA CYS A 429 -1.20 8.61 -5.28
C CYS A 429 -2.27 8.58 -6.39
N ARG A 430 -2.31 7.54 -7.24
CA ARG A 430 -3.47 7.28 -8.09
C ARG A 430 -4.54 6.60 -7.22
N PRO A 431 -5.74 7.17 -7.05
CA PRO A 431 -6.76 6.55 -6.23
C PRO A 431 -7.19 5.26 -6.90
N LEU A 432 -6.87 4.13 -6.27
CA LEU A 432 -7.33 2.80 -6.68
C LEU A 432 -8.23 2.16 -5.60
N SER A 433 -8.51 2.83 -4.48
CA SER A 433 -9.44 2.36 -3.43
C SER A 433 -10.18 3.50 -2.71
N GLU A 434 -11.35 3.18 -2.14
CA GLU A 434 -12.24 4.11 -1.40
C GLU A 434 -12.00 4.11 0.12
N ARG A 435 -10.78 3.87 0.62
CA ARG A 435 -10.58 3.70 2.08
C ARG A 435 -10.74 5.04 2.83
N PRO A 436 -11.43 5.10 3.99
CA PRO A 436 -11.76 6.35 4.69
C PRO A 436 -10.56 7.23 5.07
N TRP A 437 -9.41 6.61 5.38
CA TRP A 437 -8.22 7.35 5.78
C TRP A 437 -7.40 7.86 4.59
N GLU A 438 -7.53 7.31 3.38
CA GLU A 438 -6.82 7.75 2.15
C GLU A 438 -7.19 9.20 1.81
N ARG A 439 -8.46 9.58 2.03
CA ARG A 439 -8.94 10.97 1.92
C ARG A 439 -8.18 11.95 2.83
N ARG A 440 -7.51 11.48 3.88
CA ARG A 440 -6.67 12.31 4.78
C ARG A 440 -5.27 12.56 4.23
N ILE A 441 -4.79 11.75 3.27
CA ILE A 441 -3.46 11.86 2.64
C ILE A 441 -3.50 12.59 1.29
N ASP A 442 -4.67 12.69 0.64
CA ASP A 442 -4.92 13.27 -0.70
C ASP A 442 -4.70 14.80 -0.87
N SER A 443 -3.72 15.39 -0.18
CA SER A 443 -3.50 16.82 -0.24
C SER A 443 -2.03 17.17 -0.46
N LEU A 444 -1.79 18.04 -1.46
CA LEU A 444 -0.55 18.78 -1.73
C LEU A 444 0.25 19.20 -0.46
N PRO A 445 -0.37 19.57 0.68
CA PRO A 445 0.34 19.82 1.94
C PRO A 445 1.16 18.64 2.50
N VAL A 446 0.81 17.38 2.24
CA VAL A 446 1.59 16.22 2.74
C VAL A 446 2.98 16.21 2.10
N VAL A 447 3.09 16.46 0.80
CA VAL A 447 4.38 16.52 0.08
C VAL A 447 5.22 17.72 0.51
N LEU A 448 4.58 18.88 0.72
CA LEU A 448 5.27 20.10 1.16
C LEU A 448 5.75 20.01 2.61
N LEU A 449 4.99 19.35 3.48
CA LEU A 449 5.30 19.23 4.91
C LEU A 449 6.05 17.94 5.28
N ALA A 450 6.12 16.95 4.37
CA ALA A 450 6.84 15.69 4.58
C ALA A 450 8.28 15.86 5.10
N PRO A 451 9.10 16.83 4.61
CA PRO A 451 10.47 17.03 5.11
C PRO A 451 10.58 17.35 6.61
N VAL A 452 9.51 17.91 7.19
CA VAL A 452 9.47 18.37 8.58
C VAL A 452 8.66 17.42 9.46
N LEU A 453 7.59 16.84 8.91
CA LEU A 453 6.65 16.03 9.69
C LEU A 453 7.01 14.54 9.69
N THR A 454 7.69 14.02 8.66
CA THR A 454 8.02 12.59 8.62
C THR A 454 9.03 12.22 9.70
N VAL A 455 8.86 11.02 10.27
CA VAL A 455 9.78 10.50 11.27
C VAL A 455 11.14 10.16 10.66
N GLY A 456 12.18 10.12 11.49
CA GLY A 456 13.53 9.77 11.02
C GLY A 456 13.67 8.28 10.68
N ARG A 457 14.72 7.94 9.92
CA ARG A 457 15.02 6.58 9.41
C ARG A 457 14.81 5.46 10.45
N ARG A 458 15.46 5.54 11.62
CA ARG A 458 15.33 4.54 12.70
C ARG A 458 13.94 4.44 13.32
N GLU A 459 13.21 5.54 13.40
CA GLU A 459 11.84 5.52 13.92
C GLU A 459 10.90 4.91 12.89
N MET A 460 11.09 5.23 11.60
CA MET A 460 10.38 4.59 10.50
C MET A 460 10.61 3.08 10.48
N ASP A 461 11.87 2.64 10.51
CA ASP A 461 12.22 1.21 10.54
C ASP A 461 11.57 0.50 11.73
N ARG A 462 11.72 1.02 12.95
CA ARG A 462 11.08 0.42 14.15
C ARG A 462 9.57 0.36 14.06
N PHE A 463 8.93 1.39 13.52
CA PHE A 463 7.49 1.39 13.33
C PHE A 463 7.09 0.28 12.35
N CYS A 464 7.81 0.17 11.23
CA CYS A 464 7.51 -0.85 10.25
C CYS A 464 7.76 -2.28 10.72
N MET A 465 8.90 -2.52 11.37
CA MET A 465 9.23 -3.83 11.91
C MET A 465 8.22 -4.26 12.96
N ARG A 466 7.76 -3.36 13.84
CA ARG A 466 6.74 -3.69 14.85
C ARG A 466 5.43 -4.15 14.23
N ILE A 467 4.97 -3.47 13.17
CA ILE A 467 3.75 -3.87 12.46
C ILE A 467 3.91 -5.27 11.86
N LEU A 468 5.06 -5.55 11.25
CA LEU A 468 5.35 -6.88 10.71
C LEU A 468 5.44 -7.95 11.79
N ASP A 469 6.06 -7.65 12.94
CA ASP A 469 6.16 -8.56 14.07
C ASP A 469 4.77 -8.85 14.67
N GLU A 470 3.89 -7.84 14.74
CA GLU A 470 2.48 -8.02 15.14
C GLU A 470 1.71 -8.87 14.12
N ALA A 471 1.85 -8.59 12.82
CA ALA A 471 1.20 -9.35 11.75
C ALA A 471 1.62 -10.82 11.75
N GLU A 472 2.93 -11.07 11.91
CA GLU A 472 3.49 -12.42 11.98
C GLU A 472 3.09 -13.14 13.28
N ALA A 473 3.01 -12.44 14.41
CA ALA A 473 2.53 -13.04 15.66
C ALA A 473 1.05 -13.44 15.57
N GLU A 474 0.22 -12.60 14.94
CA GLU A 474 -1.20 -12.88 14.75
C GLU A 474 -1.41 -14.02 13.75
N SER A 475 -0.67 -14.07 12.64
CA SER A 475 -0.80 -15.13 11.62
C SER A 475 -0.49 -16.54 12.14
N ARG A 476 0.30 -16.64 13.22
CA ARG A 476 0.61 -17.89 13.94
C ARG A 476 -0.53 -18.36 14.84
N LEU A 477 -1.47 -17.49 15.20
CA LEU A 477 -2.65 -17.92 15.95
C LEU A 477 -3.58 -18.71 15.03
N PRO A 478 -4.32 -19.69 15.57
CA PRO A 478 -5.37 -20.34 14.79
C PRO A 478 -6.42 -19.33 14.32
N LEU A 479 -6.89 -19.47 13.07
CA LEU A 479 -7.85 -18.55 12.43
C LEU A 479 -9.08 -18.22 13.29
N TRP A 480 -9.61 -19.20 14.04
CA TRP A 480 -10.75 -19.00 14.95
C TRP A 480 -10.44 -18.11 16.17
N ARG A 481 -9.16 -17.93 16.54
CA ARG A 481 -8.68 -17.05 17.62
C ARG A 481 -8.07 -15.74 17.11
N GLN A 482 -7.75 -15.67 15.82
CA GLN A 482 -7.23 -14.46 15.22
C GLN A 482 -8.26 -13.35 15.31
N LYS A 483 -7.78 -12.16 15.62
CA LYS A 483 -8.52 -10.92 15.44
C LYS A 483 -8.40 -10.51 13.99
N ASP A 484 -9.34 -9.70 13.51
CA ASP A 484 -9.19 -9.02 12.23
C ASP A 484 -7.97 -8.08 12.33
N PHE A 485 -6.79 -8.57 11.95
CA PHE A 485 -5.58 -7.78 11.81
C PHE A 485 -5.70 -6.97 10.53
N VAL A 486 -6.52 -5.92 10.58
CA VAL A 486 -6.61 -4.99 9.47
C VAL A 486 -5.52 -3.96 9.69
N LEU A 487 -4.47 -3.99 8.87
CA LEU A 487 -3.44 -2.94 8.84
C LEU A 487 -4.11 -1.54 8.82
N ASP A 488 -5.20 -1.40 8.07
CA ASP A 488 -6.01 -0.17 8.03
C ASP A 488 -6.57 0.23 9.39
N GLN A 489 -6.97 -0.70 10.25
CA GLN A 489 -7.48 -0.39 11.59
C GLN A 489 -6.40 0.30 12.43
N ARG A 490 -5.15 -0.20 12.40
CA ARG A 490 -4.02 0.44 13.09
C ARG A 490 -3.77 1.85 12.59
N PHE A 491 -3.85 2.08 11.29
CA PHE A 491 -3.71 3.42 10.71
C PHE A 491 -4.94 4.32 10.97
N CYS A 492 -6.14 3.75 11.11
CA CYS A 492 -7.35 4.46 11.52
C CYS A 492 -7.27 4.93 12.98
N GLU A 493 -6.64 4.15 13.86
CA GLU A 493 -6.36 4.50 15.27
C GLU A 493 -5.36 5.66 15.42
N LEU A 494 -4.54 5.94 14.39
CA LEU A 494 -3.60 7.05 14.41
C LEU A 494 -4.30 8.41 14.29
N SER A 495 -3.80 9.39 15.06
CA SER A 495 -4.16 10.80 14.87
C SER A 495 -3.79 11.28 13.46
N SER A 496 -4.50 12.30 12.94
CA SER A 496 -4.22 12.86 11.61
C SER A 496 -2.76 13.30 11.44
N LEU A 497 -2.15 13.85 12.50
CA LEU A 497 -0.73 14.18 12.46
C LEU A 497 0.13 12.92 12.32
N ALA A 498 -0.11 11.89 13.13
CA ALA A 498 0.64 10.64 13.08
C ALA A 498 0.53 9.95 11.70
N VAL A 499 -0.64 9.99 11.06
CA VAL A 499 -0.82 9.49 9.68
C VAL A 499 0.15 10.19 8.72
N VAL A 500 0.28 11.52 8.81
CA VAL A 500 1.24 12.27 7.98
C VAL A 500 2.69 11.94 8.35
N ARG A 501 3.00 11.78 9.64
CA ARG A 501 4.36 11.44 10.11
C ARG A 501 4.83 10.06 9.64
N TYR A 502 3.91 9.11 9.49
CA TYR A 502 4.16 7.72 9.10
C TYR A 502 3.68 7.38 7.67
N ALA A 503 3.32 8.37 6.86
CA ALA A 503 2.84 8.15 5.49
C ALA A 503 3.77 7.24 4.63
N PRO A 504 5.11 7.32 4.71
CA PRO A 504 5.98 6.38 4.02
C PRO A 504 5.78 4.91 4.42
N ALA A 505 5.48 4.62 5.70
CA ALA A 505 5.20 3.25 6.13
C ALA A 505 3.98 2.71 5.41
N PHE A 506 2.92 3.52 5.26
CA PHE A 506 1.74 3.13 4.50
C PHE A 506 2.09 2.76 3.05
N LEU A 507 2.85 3.60 2.35
CA LEU A 507 3.26 3.34 0.96
C LEU A 507 4.06 2.03 0.85
N MET A 508 4.92 1.78 1.83
CA MET A 508 5.74 0.58 1.88
C MET A 508 4.94 -0.67 2.25
N MET A 509 3.80 -0.55 2.95
CA MET A 509 3.02 -1.67 3.48
C MET A 509 1.71 -1.90 2.75
N ARG A 510 1.34 -1.08 1.76
CA ARG A 510 0.07 -1.21 1.01
C ARG A 510 -0.16 -2.59 0.38
N TRP A 511 0.91 -3.36 0.13
CA TRP A 511 0.84 -4.71 -0.41
C TRP A 511 0.72 -5.80 0.67
N ILE A 512 0.90 -5.46 1.94
CA ILE A 512 0.69 -6.36 3.08
C ILE A 512 -0.82 -6.35 3.36
N ASN A 513 -1.58 -7.16 2.62
CA ASN A 513 -2.99 -7.37 2.94
C ASN A 513 -3.12 -8.52 3.92
N GLN A 514 -4.04 -8.40 4.89
CA GLN A 514 -4.33 -9.50 5.83
C GLN A 514 -4.67 -10.79 5.08
N GLY A 515 -5.38 -10.70 3.94
CA GLY A 515 -5.68 -11.83 3.07
C GLY A 515 -4.45 -12.67 2.73
N ASP A 516 -3.33 -12.03 2.38
CA ASP A 516 -2.09 -12.71 2.01
C ASP A 516 -1.50 -13.52 3.18
N PHE A 517 -1.64 -13.01 4.41
CA PHE A 517 -1.19 -13.73 5.61
C PHE A 517 -2.06 -14.94 5.95
N LEU A 518 -3.28 -14.98 5.42
CA LEU A 518 -4.27 -16.01 5.77
C LEU A 518 -4.42 -17.06 4.68
N MET A 519 -4.02 -16.76 3.43
CA MET A 519 -3.96 -17.74 2.34
C MET A 519 -3.26 -19.05 2.74
N GLY A 520 -2.15 -18.97 3.50
CA GLY A 520 -1.45 -20.15 4.00
C GLY A 520 -2.31 -21.07 4.88
N GLN A 521 -3.19 -20.50 5.72
CA GLN A 521 -4.08 -21.28 6.60
C GLN A 521 -5.20 -21.97 5.82
N PHE A 522 -5.77 -21.33 4.80
CA PHE A 522 -6.79 -21.97 3.93
C PHE A 522 -6.19 -23.08 3.09
N SER A 523 -5.02 -22.83 2.49
CA SER A 523 -4.29 -23.86 1.77
C SER A 523 -3.92 -25.03 2.67
N ARG A 524 -3.57 -24.77 3.93
CA ARG A 524 -3.34 -25.82 4.91
C ARG A 524 -4.61 -26.62 5.22
N GLN A 525 -5.78 -26.00 5.29
CA GLN A 525 -7.04 -26.72 5.47
C GLN A 525 -7.36 -27.67 4.32
N ARG A 526 -7.12 -27.25 3.07
CA ARG A 526 -7.24 -28.13 1.89
C ARG A 526 -6.26 -29.29 1.94
N TYR A 527 -5.00 -29.00 2.27
CA TYR A 527 -3.98 -30.03 2.47
C TYR A 527 -4.40 -31.04 3.56
N ASP A 528 -4.91 -30.57 4.69
CA ASP A 528 -5.37 -31.42 5.79
C ASP A 528 -6.57 -32.29 5.35
N ALA A 529 -7.50 -31.73 4.56
CA ALA A 529 -8.61 -32.50 3.99
C ALA A 529 -8.15 -33.60 3.02
N VAL A 530 -7.11 -33.36 2.22
CA VAL A 530 -6.52 -34.38 1.34
C VAL A 530 -5.87 -35.52 2.14
N ARG A 531 -5.22 -35.21 3.26
CA ARG A 531 -4.71 -36.27 4.15
C ARG A 531 -5.83 -37.14 4.70
N VAL A 532 -6.94 -36.51 5.09
CA VAL A 532 -8.13 -37.23 5.55
C VAL A 532 -8.75 -38.04 4.41
N SER A 533 -8.81 -37.53 3.18
CA SER A 533 -9.38 -38.28 2.05
C SER A 533 -8.54 -39.51 1.67
N ILE A 534 -7.21 -39.44 1.73
CA ILE A 534 -6.33 -40.61 1.58
C ILE A 534 -6.62 -41.63 2.69
N ALA A 535 -6.75 -41.18 3.95
CA ALA A 535 -7.06 -42.06 5.07
C ALA A 535 -8.45 -42.72 4.92
N LEU A 536 -9.46 -41.96 4.47
CA LEU A 536 -10.80 -42.49 4.17
C LEU A 536 -10.72 -43.60 3.11
N GLU A 537 -9.98 -43.38 2.02
CA GLU A 537 -9.85 -44.37 0.95
C GLU A 537 -9.14 -45.63 1.43
N ARG A 538 -8.07 -45.50 2.21
CA ARG A 538 -7.39 -46.66 2.83
C ARG A 538 -8.30 -47.42 3.79
N TYR A 539 -9.12 -46.72 4.58
CA TYR A 539 -10.11 -47.35 5.46
C TYR A 539 -11.14 -48.13 4.64
N ARG A 540 -11.71 -47.51 3.59
CA ARG A 540 -12.72 -48.14 2.73
C ARG A 540 -12.23 -49.44 2.12
N ARG A 541 -10.97 -49.50 1.69
CA ARG A 541 -10.37 -50.72 1.13
C ARG A 541 -10.23 -51.85 2.15
N ARG A 542 -9.88 -51.51 3.39
CA ARG A 542 -9.73 -52.50 4.48
C ARG A 542 -11.07 -52.99 5.02
N ALA A 543 -12.02 -52.08 5.24
CA ALA A 543 -13.30 -52.37 5.88
C ALA A 543 -14.45 -52.68 4.90
N GLY A 544 -14.26 -52.43 3.61
CA GLY A 544 -15.27 -52.58 2.55
C GLY A 544 -16.34 -51.48 2.52
N ASN A 545 -16.39 -50.59 3.50
CA ASN A 545 -17.31 -49.45 3.58
C ASN A 545 -16.58 -48.20 4.10
N TRP A 546 -17.13 -47.02 3.81
CA TRP A 546 -16.68 -45.77 4.42
C TRP A 546 -16.93 -45.78 5.94
N PRO A 547 -16.10 -45.08 6.74
CA PRO A 547 -16.33 -45.00 8.17
C PRO A 547 -17.63 -44.24 8.48
N GLN A 548 -18.25 -44.55 9.62
CA GLN A 548 -19.44 -43.85 10.11
C GLN A 548 -19.07 -42.48 10.71
N CYS A 549 -17.86 -42.36 11.29
CA CYS A 549 -17.29 -41.11 11.79
C CYS A 549 -15.77 -41.08 11.60
N LEU A 550 -15.19 -39.87 11.61
CA LEU A 550 -13.74 -39.70 11.39
C LEU A 550 -12.88 -40.31 12.50
N ASP A 551 -13.39 -40.47 13.73
CA ASP A 551 -12.63 -41.04 14.85
C ASP A 551 -12.10 -42.45 14.52
N GLN A 552 -12.78 -43.19 13.65
CA GLN A 552 -12.38 -44.53 13.18
C GLN A 552 -11.10 -44.52 12.32
N LEU A 553 -10.62 -43.35 11.89
CA LEU A 553 -9.35 -43.19 11.19
C LEU A 553 -8.15 -43.07 12.15
N THR A 554 -8.41 -42.80 13.43
CA THR A 554 -7.37 -42.58 14.44
C THR A 554 -7.28 -43.76 15.41
N PRO A 555 -6.08 -44.07 15.95
CA PRO A 555 -4.76 -43.52 15.60
C PRO A 555 -4.11 -44.20 14.38
N ASP A 556 -4.75 -45.23 13.80
CA ASP A 556 -4.10 -46.18 12.87
C ASP A 556 -3.75 -45.59 11.50
N LEU A 557 -4.62 -44.73 10.94
CA LEU A 557 -4.43 -44.13 9.61
C LEU A 557 -4.02 -42.66 9.70
N LEU A 558 -4.43 -41.98 10.78
CA LEU A 558 -4.03 -40.61 11.11
C LEU A 558 -3.65 -40.53 12.59
N PRO A 559 -2.59 -39.79 12.96
CA PRO A 559 -2.20 -39.64 14.37
C PRO A 559 -3.25 -38.87 15.19
N ALA A 560 -3.91 -37.89 14.57
CA ALA A 560 -5.02 -37.13 15.12
C ALA A 560 -5.86 -36.56 13.97
N LEU A 561 -7.11 -36.20 14.25
CA LEU A 561 -7.95 -35.50 13.28
C LEU A 561 -7.49 -34.04 13.14
N PRO A 562 -7.26 -33.56 11.91
CA PRO A 562 -6.94 -32.16 11.69
C PRO A 562 -8.09 -31.24 12.12
N PRO A 563 -7.79 -30.08 12.72
CA PRO A 563 -8.81 -29.12 13.08
C PRO A 563 -9.32 -28.37 11.84
N ASP A 564 -10.61 -28.09 11.81
CA ASP A 564 -11.21 -27.05 10.98
C ASP A 564 -10.66 -25.69 11.41
N ARG A 565 -10.19 -24.91 10.44
CA ARG A 565 -9.57 -23.61 10.70
C ARG A 565 -10.57 -22.51 11.07
N PHE A 566 -11.88 -22.74 10.97
CA PHE A 566 -12.87 -21.71 11.28
C PHE A 566 -13.52 -21.83 12.67
N ASP A 567 -13.68 -23.05 13.20
CA ASP A 567 -14.22 -23.29 14.55
C ASP A 567 -13.22 -23.92 15.53
N GLY A 568 -12.10 -24.46 15.03
CA GLY A 568 -11.09 -25.15 15.83
C GLY A 568 -11.48 -26.56 16.29
N GLY A 569 -12.67 -27.03 15.96
CA GLY A 569 -13.07 -28.43 16.12
C GLY A 569 -12.46 -29.31 15.03
N PRO A 570 -12.69 -30.63 15.01
CA PRO A 570 -12.26 -31.49 13.91
C PRO A 570 -12.93 -31.08 12.58
N ILE A 571 -12.23 -31.28 11.46
CA ILE A 571 -12.85 -31.21 10.12
C ILE A 571 -14.14 -32.03 10.09
N LYS A 572 -15.18 -31.49 9.46
CA LYS A 572 -16.50 -32.11 9.44
C LYS A 572 -16.59 -33.16 8.33
N TYR A 573 -17.42 -34.17 8.60
CA TYR A 573 -17.60 -35.32 7.73
C TYR A 573 -19.06 -35.75 7.74
N ARG A 574 -19.57 -36.08 6.55
CA ARG A 574 -20.85 -36.76 6.41
C ARG A 574 -20.85 -37.70 5.21
N LEU A 575 -21.78 -38.65 5.22
CA LEU A 575 -22.09 -39.49 4.07
C LEU A 575 -23.30 -38.92 3.35
N VAL A 576 -23.12 -38.52 2.08
CA VAL A 576 -24.19 -38.06 1.18
C VAL A 576 -24.32 -39.09 0.09
N GLU A 577 -25.48 -39.72 -0.04
CA GLU A 577 -25.70 -40.77 -1.05
C GLU A 577 -24.60 -41.87 -1.03
N ARG A 578 -24.13 -42.23 0.18
CA ARG A 578 -23.04 -43.20 0.43
C ARG A 578 -21.66 -42.76 -0.08
N ARG A 579 -21.49 -41.49 -0.42
CA ARG A 579 -20.20 -40.87 -0.74
C ARG A 579 -19.76 -39.98 0.42
N PRO A 580 -18.47 -39.95 0.75
CA PRO A 580 -18.00 -39.09 1.83
C PRO A 580 -17.90 -37.65 1.36
N VAL A 581 -18.29 -36.74 2.21
CA VAL A 581 -18.13 -35.29 2.03
C VAL A 581 -17.38 -34.77 3.24
N LEU A 582 -16.20 -34.21 2.99
CA LEU A 582 -15.43 -33.44 3.96
C LEU A 582 -15.72 -31.96 3.74
N TYR A 583 -16.03 -31.26 4.82
CA TYR A 583 -16.38 -29.87 4.75
C TYR A 583 -15.89 -29.10 5.99
N SER A 584 -15.91 -27.78 5.86
CA SER A 584 -15.63 -26.84 6.91
C SER A 584 -16.81 -25.89 7.09
N VAL A 585 -17.00 -25.39 8.31
CA VAL A 585 -18.05 -24.41 8.61
C VAL A 585 -17.87 -23.06 7.90
N GLY A 586 -16.73 -22.84 7.24
CA GLY A 586 -16.52 -21.66 6.41
C GLY A 586 -16.52 -20.33 7.19
N VAL A 587 -16.66 -19.24 6.45
CA VAL A 587 -16.41 -17.86 6.94
C VAL A 587 -17.47 -17.40 7.95
N ASP A 588 -18.72 -17.83 7.80
CA ASP A 588 -19.80 -17.50 8.72
C ASP A 588 -19.72 -18.26 10.06
N ARG A 589 -18.91 -19.33 10.11
CA ARG A 589 -18.70 -20.21 11.27
C ARG A 589 -19.98 -20.89 11.72
N VAL A 590 -20.93 -21.09 10.81
CA VAL A 590 -22.18 -21.81 11.05
C VAL A 590 -22.11 -23.15 10.33
N ASP A 591 -22.39 -24.25 11.03
CA ASP A 591 -22.45 -25.57 10.41
C ASP A 591 -23.80 -25.74 9.72
N ASP A 592 -23.78 -25.65 8.38
CA ASP A 592 -24.95 -25.87 7.51
C ASP A 592 -25.04 -27.32 7.00
N GLY A 593 -24.39 -28.25 7.71
CA GLY A 593 -24.45 -29.68 7.43
C GLY A 593 -23.79 -30.10 6.12
N GLY A 594 -22.75 -29.40 5.68
CA GLY A 594 -22.04 -29.56 4.42
C GLY A 594 -22.82 -29.04 3.22
N THR A 595 -23.52 -27.92 3.37
CA THR A 595 -24.27 -27.26 2.27
C THR A 595 -23.47 -26.06 1.77
N PRO A 596 -23.04 -26.03 0.50
CA PRO A 596 -22.25 -24.91 -0.02
C PRO A 596 -23.10 -23.63 -0.19
N PRO A 597 -22.44 -22.45 -0.32
CA PRO A 597 -23.13 -21.21 -0.66
C PRO A 597 -23.92 -21.29 -1.98
N ASP A 598 -25.03 -20.55 -2.07
CA ASP A 598 -25.98 -20.56 -3.20
C ASP A 598 -25.44 -19.92 -4.50
N ASP A 599 -24.40 -19.09 -4.41
CA ASP A 599 -23.80 -18.41 -5.57
C ASP A 599 -22.66 -19.25 -6.17
N GLU A 600 -22.76 -19.57 -7.45
CA GLU A 600 -21.73 -20.29 -8.24
C GLU A 600 -20.41 -19.50 -8.32
N TYR A 601 -20.48 -18.17 -8.18
CA TYR A 601 -19.33 -17.25 -8.10
C TYR A 601 -18.97 -16.85 -6.68
N ALA A 602 -19.53 -17.51 -5.67
CA ALA A 602 -19.24 -17.22 -4.29
C ALA A 602 -17.72 -17.15 -4.08
N CYS A 603 -17.30 -16.23 -3.21
CA CYS A 603 -15.93 -16.04 -2.78
C CYS A 603 -15.37 -17.25 -1.99
N VAL A 604 -15.92 -18.46 -2.19
CA VAL A 604 -15.58 -19.73 -1.52
C VAL A 604 -14.11 -20.11 -1.66
N ASP A 605 -13.43 -19.57 -2.69
CA ASP A 605 -12.00 -19.83 -2.94
C ASP A 605 -11.09 -18.65 -2.56
N VAL A 606 -11.63 -17.48 -2.20
CA VAL A 606 -10.86 -16.29 -1.81
C VAL A 606 -11.35 -15.81 -0.45
N TRP A 607 -10.65 -16.22 0.60
CA TRP A 607 -10.95 -15.73 1.94
C TRP A 607 -10.80 -14.22 2.03
N MET A 608 -11.72 -13.61 2.77
CA MET A 608 -11.62 -12.24 3.25
C MET A 608 -12.18 -12.16 4.69
N PRO A 609 -11.75 -11.18 5.51
CA PRO A 609 -12.30 -10.98 6.84
C PRO A 609 -13.82 -10.85 6.79
N PRO A 610 -14.58 -11.32 7.79
CA PRO A 610 -16.04 -11.18 7.81
C PRO A 610 -16.53 -9.73 7.63
N SER A 611 -15.80 -8.75 8.17
CA SER A 611 -16.08 -7.33 7.97
C SER A 611 -15.91 -6.88 6.51
N GLU A 612 -14.91 -7.41 5.80
CA GLU A 612 -14.68 -7.11 4.38
C GLU A 612 -15.66 -7.87 3.48
N ALA A 613 -16.02 -9.11 3.83
CA ALA A 613 -17.05 -9.90 3.14
C ALA A 613 -18.40 -9.17 3.15
N ALA A 614 -18.80 -8.63 4.31
CA ALA A 614 -20.04 -7.88 4.46
C ALA A 614 -20.06 -6.56 3.65
N GLU A 615 -18.89 -5.97 3.38
CA GLU A 615 -18.76 -4.75 2.56
C GLU A 615 -18.71 -5.05 1.05
N ARG A 616 -18.10 -6.17 0.65
CA ARG A 616 -17.82 -6.49 -0.76
C ARG A 616 -18.82 -7.42 -1.43
N CYS A 617 -19.51 -8.25 -0.67
CA CYS A 617 -20.36 -9.31 -1.19
C CYS A 617 -21.73 -9.32 -0.51
N THR A 618 -22.73 -9.90 -1.17
CA THR A 618 -24.02 -10.13 -0.52
C THR A 618 -23.90 -11.29 0.48
N GLU A 619 -24.80 -11.36 1.45
CA GLU A 619 -24.82 -12.43 2.47
C GLU A 619 -24.86 -13.83 1.84
N ALA A 620 -25.50 -13.96 0.68
CA ALA A 620 -25.58 -15.22 -0.08
C ALA A 620 -24.22 -15.72 -0.62
N CYS A 621 -23.21 -14.86 -0.74
CA CYS A 621 -21.90 -15.23 -1.28
C CYS A 621 -20.95 -15.86 -0.25
N TYR A 622 -21.21 -15.72 1.06
CA TYR A 622 -20.33 -16.25 2.11
C TYR A 622 -21.04 -17.16 3.13
N ARG A 623 -22.37 -17.24 3.08
CA ARG A 623 -23.17 -18.11 3.93
C ARG A 623 -23.14 -19.54 3.40
N GLY A 624 -22.79 -20.50 4.25
CA GLY A 624 -22.69 -21.93 3.89
C GLY A 624 -21.31 -22.53 4.09
N ASP A 625 -21.28 -23.85 4.09
CA ASP A 625 -20.08 -24.65 4.37
C ASP A 625 -19.14 -24.74 3.16
N TRP A 626 -17.85 -24.78 3.46
CA TRP A 626 -16.80 -24.97 2.47
C TRP A 626 -16.59 -26.46 2.22
N ILE A 627 -16.96 -26.93 1.03
CA ILE A 627 -16.71 -28.32 0.63
C ILE A 627 -15.22 -28.49 0.31
N LEU A 628 -14.54 -29.30 1.11
CA LEU A 628 -13.10 -29.57 0.99
C LEU A 628 -12.83 -30.81 0.12
N TRP A 629 -13.70 -31.82 0.20
CA TRP A 629 -13.61 -33.02 -0.64
C TRP A 629 -14.98 -33.72 -0.75
N PRO A 630 -15.37 -34.28 -1.92
CA PRO A 630 -14.66 -34.22 -3.20
C PRO A 630 -14.57 -32.78 -3.72
N PRO A 631 -13.54 -32.44 -4.53
CA PRO A 631 -13.47 -31.12 -5.15
C PRO A 631 -14.72 -30.89 -6.01
N LYS A 632 -15.24 -29.65 -6.01
CA LYS A 632 -16.36 -29.30 -6.89
C LYS A 632 -15.95 -29.55 -8.36
N PRO A 633 -16.82 -30.13 -9.19
CA PRO A 633 -16.63 -30.05 -10.64
C PRO A 633 -16.62 -28.55 -10.98
N ARG A 634 -15.52 -28.08 -11.57
CA ARG A 634 -15.36 -26.69 -12.00
C ARG A 634 -15.94 -26.49 -13.38
#